data_AF-A0A7V2Y5Z7-F1
#
_entry.id   AF-A0A7V2Y5Z7-F1
#
_cell.length_a   1.000
_cell.length_b   1.000
_cell.length_c   1.000
_cell.angle_alpha   90.00
_cell.angle_beta   90.00
_cell.angle_gamma   90.00
#
_symmetry.space_group_name_H-M   'P 1'
#
loop_
_entity.id
_entity.type
_entity.pdbx_description
1 polymer ?
#
loop_
_entity_poly.entity_id
_entity_poly.type
_entity_poly.pdbx_seq_one_letter_code
_entity_poly.pdbx_strand_id
1 'polypeptide(L)'
;GFWCYNRGPDAWQRMQIDYMIVYPGTDGPVTSRRWEAVREGIEDTRILMALKRRLDGKDKPLPEDLQTRIRHAAGVTLAQWMDKSYEEMRLGLGRAAIDATNNDDTVNALRGELLACAADIAAFDGKSPD
;
A
#
# COMPACT_ATOMS: atom_id res chain seq x y z
N GLY A 1 -0.37 -16.26 2.19
CA GLY A 1 -0.83 -16.21 0.79
C GLY A 1 -2.31 -16.51 0.74
N PHE A 2 -3.03 -16.04 -0.27
CA PHE A 2 -4.44 -16.39 -0.45
C PHE A 2 -4.55 -17.83 -0.92
N TRP A 3 -5.32 -18.67 -0.25
CA TRP A 3 -5.46 -20.10 -0.62
C TRP A 3 -5.99 -20.31 -2.04
N CYS A 4 -6.77 -19.36 -2.56
CA CYS A 4 -7.46 -19.40 -3.85
C CYS A 4 -6.80 -18.58 -4.97
N TYR A 5 -5.60 -18.03 -4.76
CA TYR A 5 -5.03 -17.01 -5.66
C TYR A 5 -4.88 -17.44 -7.14
N ASN A 6 -4.68 -18.73 -7.39
CA ASN A 6 -4.47 -19.32 -8.72
C ASN A 6 -5.30 -20.60 -8.97
N ARG A 7 -6.29 -20.89 -8.12
CA ARG A 7 -7.10 -22.11 -8.21
C ARG A 7 -8.56 -21.78 -8.47
N GLY A 8 -9.11 -22.35 -9.53
CA GLY A 8 -10.49 -22.16 -9.96
C GLY A 8 -10.82 -22.97 -11.22
N PRO A 9 -12.07 -22.90 -11.70
CA PRO A 9 -12.46 -23.40 -13.02
C PRO A 9 -11.77 -22.60 -14.14
N ASP A 10 -12.06 -22.93 -15.41
CA ASP A 10 -11.47 -22.22 -16.55
C ASP A 10 -11.74 -20.72 -16.47
N ALA A 11 -10.67 -19.96 -16.19
CA ALA A 11 -10.74 -18.55 -15.89
C ALA A 11 -10.98 -17.67 -17.12
N TRP A 12 -10.93 -18.26 -18.32
CA TRP A 12 -11.25 -17.60 -19.59
C TRP A 12 -12.71 -17.80 -20.01
N GLN A 13 -13.48 -18.55 -19.22
CA GLN A 13 -14.93 -18.74 -19.41
C GLN A 13 -15.72 -17.86 -18.45
N ARG A 14 -17.05 -17.78 -18.67
CA ARG A 14 -17.95 -17.12 -17.72
C ARG A 14 -17.99 -17.89 -16.41
N MET A 15 -17.72 -17.19 -15.32
CA MET A 15 -17.75 -17.74 -13.97
C MET A 15 -18.74 -16.97 -13.10
N GLN A 16 -19.44 -17.69 -12.21
CA GLN A 16 -20.37 -17.07 -11.25
C GLN A 16 -19.62 -16.35 -10.13
N ILE A 17 -18.49 -16.90 -9.69
CA ILE A 17 -17.65 -16.33 -8.63
C ILE A 17 -16.18 -16.50 -9.03
N ASP A 18 -15.41 -15.41 -8.97
CA ASP A 18 -13.99 -15.38 -9.29
C ASP A 18 -13.14 -14.99 -8.08
N TYR A 19 -12.34 -15.93 -7.61
CA TYR A 19 -11.39 -15.77 -6.50
C TYR A 19 -9.94 -15.69 -6.97
N MET A 20 -9.67 -15.98 -8.25
CA MET A 20 -8.31 -15.97 -8.78
C MET A 20 -7.85 -14.53 -8.95
N ILE A 21 -6.61 -14.25 -8.59
CA ILE A 21 -5.97 -12.95 -8.84
C ILE A 21 -4.76 -13.09 -9.75
N VAL A 22 -4.31 -14.32 -10.00
CA VAL A 22 -3.32 -14.69 -11.01
C VAL A 22 -3.94 -15.76 -11.89
N TYR A 23 -3.90 -15.55 -13.20
CA TYR A 23 -4.61 -16.35 -14.21
C TYR A 23 -3.62 -17.22 -15.01
N PRO A 24 -4.02 -18.41 -15.48
CA PRO A 24 -3.18 -19.25 -16.33
C PRO A 24 -3.11 -18.69 -17.76
N GLY A 25 -1.92 -18.40 -18.27
CA GLY A 25 -1.68 -18.01 -19.67
C GLY A 25 -1.00 -19.11 -20.47
N THR A 26 -0.84 -18.88 -21.78
CA THR A 26 -0.17 -19.79 -22.73
C THR A 26 1.31 -19.99 -22.41
N ASP A 27 1.99 -18.91 -22.03
CA ASP A 27 3.45 -18.87 -21.85
C ASP A 27 3.85 -18.64 -20.38
N GLY A 28 2.89 -18.69 -19.46
CA GLY A 28 3.10 -18.42 -18.05
C GLY A 28 1.88 -17.75 -17.38
N PRO A 29 1.99 -17.41 -16.09
CA PRO A 29 0.91 -16.74 -15.37
C PRO A 29 0.66 -15.32 -15.91
N VAL A 30 -0.61 -14.96 -16.05
CA VAL A 30 -1.09 -13.61 -16.37
C VAL A 30 -1.48 -12.92 -15.08
N THR A 31 -0.86 -11.77 -14.80
CA THR A 31 -1.18 -10.96 -13.62
C THR A 31 -2.48 -10.18 -13.84
N SER A 32 -3.19 -9.92 -12.74
CA SER A 32 -4.40 -9.09 -12.76
C SER A 32 -4.16 -7.75 -12.09
N ARG A 33 -5.05 -6.79 -12.35
CA ARG A 33 -5.06 -5.51 -11.61
C ARG A 33 -5.18 -5.71 -10.10
N ARG A 34 -5.94 -6.71 -9.64
CA ARG A 34 -6.06 -7.06 -8.22
C ARG A 34 -4.74 -7.57 -7.65
N TRP A 35 -4.00 -8.36 -8.43
CA TRP A 35 -2.66 -8.82 -8.02
C TRP A 35 -1.66 -7.67 -7.94
N GLU A 36 -1.65 -6.78 -8.93
CA GLU A 36 -0.75 -5.61 -8.91
C GLU A 36 -1.06 -4.69 -7.72
N ALA A 37 -2.33 -4.44 -7.41
CA ALA A 37 -2.73 -3.67 -6.22
C ALA A 37 -2.21 -4.30 -4.92
N VAL A 38 -2.24 -5.63 -4.80
CA VAL A 38 -1.68 -6.34 -3.64
C VAL A 38 -0.15 -6.19 -3.60
N ARG A 39 0.54 -6.36 -4.74
CA ARG A 39 2.00 -6.21 -4.82
C ARG A 39 2.44 -4.81 -4.41
N GLU A 40 1.78 -3.79 -4.95
CA GLU A 40 2.03 -2.39 -4.63
C GLU A 40 1.77 -2.09 -3.15
N GLY A 41 0.66 -2.58 -2.58
CA GLY A 41 0.38 -2.41 -1.14
C GLY A 41 1.43 -3.07 -0.23
N ILE A 42 2.01 -4.21 -0.64
CA ILE A 42 3.12 -4.85 0.07
C ILE A 42 4.38 -3.96 0.02
N GLU A 43 4.66 -3.34 -1.13
CA GLU A 43 5.79 -2.41 -1.30
C GLU A 43 5.63 -1.16 -0.44
N ASP A 44 4.44 -0.54 -0.45
CA ASP A 44 4.13 0.62 0.40
C ASP A 44 4.26 0.29 1.89
N THR A 45 3.78 -0.89 2.30
CA THR A 45 3.93 -1.38 3.67
C THR A 45 5.40 -1.56 4.05
N ARG A 46 6.24 -2.08 3.14
CA ARG A 46 7.69 -2.23 3.40
C ARG A 46 8.37 -0.88 3.61
N ILE A 47 8.00 0.14 2.81
CA ILE A 47 8.50 1.50 2.98
C ILE A 47 8.11 2.00 4.38
N LEU A 48 6.82 1.94 4.72
CA LEU A 48 6.32 2.35 6.04
C LEU A 48 7.05 1.64 7.19
N MET A 49 7.24 0.32 7.10
CA MET A 49 7.96 -0.45 8.12
C MET A 49 9.43 0.00 8.25
N ALA A 50 10.10 0.30 7.13
CA ALA A 50 11.47 0.81 7.14
C ALA A 50 11.54 2.19 7.80
N LEU A 51 10.60 3.09 7.48
CA LEU A 51 10.49 4.43 8.10
C LEU A 51 10.31 4.33 9.62
N LYS A 52 9.39 3.47 10.09
CA LYS A 52 9.15 3.24 11.52
C LYS A 52 10.39 2.70 12.23
N ARG A 53 11.07 1.71 11.63
CA ARG A 53 12.34 1.20 12.19
C ARG A 53 13.41 2.28 12.28
N ARG A 54 13.53 3.15 11.28
CA ARG A 54 14.50 4.24 11.29
C ARG A 54 14.18 5.29 12.35
N LEU A 55 12.89 5.55 12.58
CA LEU A 55 12.40 6.44 13.63
C LEU A 55 12.70 5.90 15.05
N ASP A 56 12.59 4.59 15.24
CA ASP A 56 12.86 3.93 16.53
C ASP A 56 14.37 3.79 16.84
N GLY A 57 15.22 3.92 15.81
CA GLY A 57 16.68 3.84 15.92
C GLY A 57 17.27 5.03 16.69
N LYS A 58 18.09 4.74 17.70
CA LYS A 58 18.67 5.75 18.62
C LYS A 58 20.03 6.28 18.20
N ASP A 59 20.72 5.62 17.27
CA ASP A 59 22.12 5.90 16.95
C ASP A 59 22.32 7.25 16.24
N LYS A 60 21.37 7.64 15.40
CA LYS A 60 21.35 8.94 14.70
C LYS A 60 19.90 9.45 14.64
N PRO A 61 19.45 10.21 15.65
CA PRO A 61 18.08 10.73 15.67
C PRO A 61 17.78 11.55 14.42
N LEU A 62 16.63 11.29 13.79
CA LEU A 62 16.17 12.05 12.64
C LEU A 62 15.79 13.49 13.05
N PRO A 63 15.84 14.47 12.13
CA PRO A 63 15.25 15.79 12.35
C PRO A 63 13.78 15.71 12.82
N GLU A 64 13.37 16.60 13.74
CA GLU A 64 12.05 16.56 14.38
C GLU A 64 10.89 16.69 13.38
N ASP A 65 11.08 17.50 12.34
CA ASP A 65 10.12 17.67 11.24
C ASP A 65 9.91 16.36 10.47
N LEU A 66 10.99 15.64 10.17
CA LEU A 66 10.95 14.35 9.50
C LEU A 66 10.32 13.28 10.38
N GLN A 67 10.63 13.27 11.68
CA GLN A 67 9.95 12.38 12.63
C GLN A 67 8.44 12.65 12.66
N THR A 68 8.04 13.92 12.68
CA THR A 68 6.63 14.34 12.70
C THR A 68 5.91 13.89 11.44
N ARG A 69 6.51 14.07 10.27
CA ARG A 69 5.96 13.60 8.99
C ARG A 69 5.79 12.09 8.93
N ILE A 70 6.77 11.31 9.40
CA ILE A 70 6.68 9.84 9.45
C ILE A 70 5.52 9.41 10.36
N ARG A 71 5.39 10.02 11.55
CA ARG A 71 4.29 9.73 12.47
C ARG A 71 2.94 10.16 11.89
N HIS A 72 2.87 11.27 11.18
CA HIS A 72 1.66 11.75 10.52
C HIS A 72 1.21 10.78 9.42
N ALA A 73 2.09 10.40 8.50
CA ALA A 73 1.78 9.46 7.42
C ALA A 73 1.26 8.11 7.99
N ALA A 74 1.89 7.61 9.05
CA ALA A 74 1.54 6.33 9.66
C ALA A 74 0.27 6.38 10.53
N GLY A 75 0.12 7.41 11.36
CA GLY A 75 -0.89 7.49 12.42
C GLY A 75 -2.09 8.36 12.11
N VAL A 76 -2.01 9.20 11.08
CA VAL A 76 -3.08 10.10 10.66
C VAL A 76 -3.51 9.75 9.24
N THR A 77 -2.65 9.93 8.24
CA THR A 77 -3.01 9.74 6.82
C THR A 77 -3.53 8.33 6.55
N LEU A 78 -2.73 7.30 6.89
CA LEU A 78 -3.13 5.90 6.68
C LEU A 78 -4.35 5.52 7.53
N ALA A 79 -4.40 5.94 8.79
CA ALA A 79 -5.48 5.59 9.70
C ALA A 79 -6.83 6.17 9.22
N GLN A 80 -6.86 7.46 8.88
CA GLN A 80 -8.05 8.12 8.37
C GLN A 80 -8.55 7.49 7.06
N TRP A 81 -7.63 7.10 6.17
CA TRP A 81 -8.00 6.43 4.94
C TRP A 81 -8.62 5.06 5.23
N MET A 82 -7.99 4.23 6.08
CA MET A 82 -8.51 2.92 6.47
C MET A 82 -9.88 3.02 7.15
N ASP A 83 -10.03 3.94 8.10
CA ASP A 83 -11.29 4.17 8.83
C ASP A 83 -12.41 4.54 7.86
N LYS A 84 -12.12 5.41 6.89
CA LYS A 84 -13.07 5.77 5.83
C LYS A 84 -13.47 4.55 5.00
N SER A 85 -12.52 3.75 4.52
CA SER A 85 -12.81 2.54 3.72
C SER A 85 -13.66 1.54 4.51
N TYR A 86 -13.37 1.35 5.80
CA TYR A 86 -14.17 0.47 6.66
C TYR A 86 -15.58 1.00 6.89
N GLU A 87 -15.74 2.30 7.12
CA GLU A 87 -17.06 2.90 7.29
C GLU A 87 -17.91 2.79 6.02
N GLU A 88 -17.33 3.01 4.85
CA GLU A 88 -18.01 2.86 3.56
C GLU A 88 -18.47 1.41 3.32
N MET A 89 -17.62 0.44 3.67
CA MET A 89 -17.98 -0.98 3.64
C MET A 89 -19.10 -1.29 4.65
N ARG A 90 -19.01 -0.76 5.88
CA ARG A 90 -19.99 -0.97 6.95
C ARG A 90 -21.37 -0.41 6.58
N LEU A 91 -21.40 0.72 5.89
CA LEU A 91 -22.63 1.35 5.39
C LEU A 91 -23.19 0.66 4.14
N GLY A 92 -22.46 -0.30 3.56
CA GLY A 92 -22.88 -1.01 2.36
C GLY A 92 -22.97 -0.10 1.14
N LEU A 93 -22.09 0.90 1.04
CA LEU A 93 -22.11 1.82 -0.10
C LEU A 93 -21.88 1.07 -1.41
N GLY A 94 -22.51 1.56 -2.48
CA GLY A 94 -22.32 1.00 -3.81
C GLY A 94 -20.88 1.15 -4.28
N ARG A 95 -20.43 0.24 -5.16
CA ARG A 95 -19.07 0.21 -5.71
C ARG A 95 -18.57 1.58 -6.19
N ALA A 96 -19.39 2.34 -6.91
CA ALA A 96 -18.97 3.64 -7.42
C ALA A 96 -18.59 4.65 -6.33
N ALA A 97 -19.25 4.59 -5.16
CA ALA A 97 -18.92 5.45 -4.03
C ALA A 97 -17.60 5.03 -3.37
N ILE A 98 -17.37 3.72 -3.21
CA ILE A 98 -16.12 3.16 -2.67
C ILE A 98 -14.95 3.46 -3.63
N ASP A 99 -15.13 3.24 -4.93
CA ASP A 99 -14.11 3.51 -5.94
C ASP A 99 -13.78 5.01 -6.03
N ALA A 100 -14.73 5.91 -5.75
CA ALA A 100 -14.50 7.36 -5.76
C ALA A 100 -13.56 7.83 -4.64
N THR A 101 -13.41 7.05 -3.56
CA THR A 101 -12.61 7.40 -2.39
C THR A 101 -11.41 6.48 -2.18
N ASN A 102 -11.40 5.32 -2.83
CA ASN A 102 -10.32 4.32 -2.84
C ASN A 102 -9.70 4.22 -4.24
N ASN A 103 -9.25 5.37 -4.75
CA ASN A 103 -8.69 5.50 -6.09
C ASN A 103 -7.17 5.70 -6.08
N ASP A 104 -6.59 5.67 -7.29
CA ASP A 104 -5.16 5.87 -7.51
C ASP A 104 -4.65 7.19 -6.91
N ASP A 105 -5.43 8.28 -6.98
CA ASP A 105 -5.03 9.57 -6.43
C ASP A 105 -4.83 9.51 -4.91
N THR A 106 -5.75 8.85 -4.20
CA THR A 106 -5.69 8.69 -2.74
C THR A 106 -4.50 7.81 -2.34
N VAL A 107 -4.29 6.70 -3.06
CA VAL A 107 -3.15 5.80 -2.85
C VAL A 107 -1.83 6.53 -3.12
N ASN A 108 -1.75 7.28 -4.21
CA ASN A 108 -0.56 8.02 -4.62
C ASN A 108 -0.23 9.18 -3.67
N ALA A 109 -1.23 9.79 -3.03
CA ALA A 109 -1.00 10.80 -2.01
C ALA A 109 -0.23 10.22 -0.81
N LEU A 110 -0.71 9.11 -0.25
CA LEU A 110 0.00 8.42 0.84
C LEU A 110 1.39 7.95 0.40
N ARG A 111 1.48 7.31 -0.78
CA ARG A 111 2.76 6.85 -1.33
C ARG A 111 3.75 8.00 -1.51
N GLY A 112 3.28 9.15 -1.97
CA GLY A 112 4.08 10.37 -2.10
C GLY A 112 4.66 10.82 -0.75
N GLU A 113 3.85 10.85 0.31
CA GLU A 113 4.32 11.17 1.67
C GLU A 113 5.40 10.19 2.13
N LEU A 114 5.18 8.88 1.93
CA LEU A 114 6.12 7.83 2.33
C LEU A 114 7.45 7.93 1.57
N LEU A 115 7.40 8.10 0.24
CA LEU A 115 8.58 8.21 -0.60
C LEU A 115 9.36 9.50 -0.33
N ALA A 116 8.67 10.61 -0.06
CA ALA A 116 9.33 11.86 0.34
C ALA A 116 10.10 11.67 1.66
N CYS A 117 9.50 11.02 2.66
CA CYS A 117 10.20 10.71 3.91
C CYS A 117 11.39 9.75 3.70
N ALA A 118 11.24 8.76 2.82
CA ALA A 118 12.32 7.83 2.50
C ALA A 118 13.50 8.53 1.81
N ALA A 119 13.23 9.45 0.88
CA ALA A 119 14.25 10.26 0.22
C ALA A 119 15.01 11.15 1.23
N ASP A 120 14.28 11.80 2.15
CA ASP A 120 14.88 12.65 3.18
C ASP A 120 15.74 11.85 4.18
N ILE A 121 15.32 10.64 4.55
CA ILE A 121 16.14 9.72 5.35
C ILE A 121 17.43 9.35 4.61
N ALA A 122 17.32 8.96 3.33
CA ALA A 122 18.49 8.61 2.53
C ALA A 122 19.48 9.78 2.42
N ALA A 123 18.97 11.01 2.22
CA ALA A 123 19.79 12.21 2.19
C ALA A 123 20.42 12.53 3.56
N PHE A 124 19.70 12.32 4.66
CA PHE A 124 20.21 12.53 6.01
C PHE A 124 21.28 11.50 6.41
N ASP A 125 21.07 10.23 6.06
CA ASP A 125 22.01 9.14 6.35
C ASP A 125 23.27 9.23 5.48
N GLY A 126 23.15 9.72 4.23
CA GLY A 126 24.27 9.93 3.32
C GLY A 126 25.18 11.14 3.64
N LYS A 127 24.78 12.04 4.54
CA LYS A 127 25.67 13.10 5.04
C LYS A 127 26.63 12.50 6.06
N SER A 128 27.92 12.39 5.70
CA SER A 128 29.01 12.07 6.63
C SER A 128 28.99 13.00 7.84
N PRO A 129 29.36 12.52 9.03
CA PRO A 129 29.64 13.42 10.15
C PRO A 129 30.91 14.20 9.81
N ASP A 130 30.81 15.53 9.74
CA ASP A 130 31.96 16.43 9.82
C ASP A 130 32.61 16.34 11.21
#